data_AF-A0A9X0YM67-F1
#
_entry.id   AF-A0A9X0YM67-F1
#
_cell.length_a   1.000
_cell.length_b   1.000
_cell.length_c   1.000
_cell.angle_alpha   90.00
_cell.angle_beta   90.00
_cell.angle_gamma   90.00
#
_symmetry.space_group_name_H-M   'P 1'
#
loop_
_entity.id
_entity.type
_entity.pdbx_description
1 polymer ?
#
loop_
_entity_poly.entity_id
_entity_poly.type
_entity_poly.pdbx_seq_one_letter_code
_entity_poly.pdbx_strand_id
1 'polypeptide(L)' 'MNNRIFQNSFDKQGKLRRQISFEYVYDHNGNWITNKRSSNGELNMVCERQIEYYN' A
#
# COMPACT_ATOMS: atom_id res chain seq x y z
N MET A 1 -6.59 13.54 0.74
CA MET A 1 -5.37 12.88 0.21
C MET A 1 -5.69 11.41 -0.02
N ASN A 2 -5.40 10.88 -1.21
CA ASN A 2 -5.54 9.44 -1.46
C ASN A 2 -4.27 8.73 -0.97
N ASN A 3 -4.36 8.02 0.14
CA ASN A 3 -3.25 7.21 0.69
C ASN A 3 -3.13 5.84 -0.01
N ARG A 4 -3.69 5.73 -1.22
CA ARG A 4 -3.73 4.51 -1.99
C ARG A 4 -3.02 4.70 -3.32
N ILE A 5 -2.00 3.88 -3.54
CA ILE A 5 -1.27 3.83 -4.81
C ILE A 5 -1.53 2.50 -5.51
N PHE A 6 -1.49 2.52 -6.84
CA PHE A 6 -1.70 1.36 -7.68
C PHE A 6 -0.50 1.13 -8.58
N GLN A 7 -0.14 -0.13 -8.74
CA GLN A 7 0.83 -0.59 -9.71
C GLN A 7 0.16 -1.62 -10.62
N ASN A 8 0.02 -1.27 -11.89
CA ASN A 8 -0.54 -2.15 -12.91
C ASN A 8 0.59 -2.76 -13.74
N SER A 9 0.45 -4.03 -14.09
CA SER A 9 1.29 -4.70 -15.07
C SER A 9 0.42 -5.19 -16.22
N PHE A 10 0.88 -4.96 -17.44
CA PHE A 10 0.16 -5.28 -18.66
C PHE A 10 0.95 -6.31 -19.47
N ASP A 11 0.26 -7.12 -20.27
CA ASP A 11 0.89 -7.99 -21.26
C ASP A 11 1.30 -7.23 -22.53
N LYS A 12 1.84 -7.94 -23.51
CA LYS A 12 2.29 -7.36 -24.79
C LYS A 12 1.14 -6.78 -25.63
N GLN A 13 -0.10 -7.17 -25.35
CA GLN A 13 -1.30 -6.67 -26.01
C GLN A 13 -1.94 -5.51 -25.25
N GLY A 14 -1.33 -5.05 -24.15
CA GLY A 14 -1.84 -3.97 -23.31
C GLY A 14 -2.97 -4.40 -22.38
N LYS A 15 -3.25 -5.71 -22.25
CA LYS A 15 -4.25 -6.20 -21.31
C LYS A 15 -3.67 -6.28 -19.90
N LEU A 16 -4.45 -5.83 -18.92
CA LEU A 16 -4.06 -5.87 -17.51
C LEU A 16 -3.85 -7.33 -17.06
N ARG A 17 -2.64 -7.64 -16.62
CA ARG A 17 -2.27 -8.97 -16.10
C ARG A 17 -2.37 -9.03 -14.57
N ARG A 18 -1.94 -7.97 -13.90
CA ARG A 18 -1.95 -7.89 -12.43
C ARG A 18 -2.00 -6.45 -11.98
N GLN A 19 -2.79 -6.20 -10.94
CA GLN A 19 -2.80 -4.97 -10.17
C GLN A 19 -2.31 -5.23 -8.75
N ILE A 20 -1.43 -4.37 -8.25
CA ILE A 20 -1.06 -4.31 -6.84
C ILE A 20 -1.54 -2.97 -6.32
N SER A 21 -2.16 -2.96 -5.14
CA SER A 21 -2.45 -1.70 -4.44
C SER A 21 -1.74 -1.67 -3.10
N PHE A 22 -1.35 -0.47 -2.69
CA PHE A 22 -0.81 -0.20 -1.37
C PHE A 22 -1.63 0.89 -0.72
N GLU A 23 -2.06 0.67 0.52
CA GLU A 23 -2.79 1.63 1.33
C GLU A 23 -1.99 1.94 2.58
N TYR A 24 -1.84 3.23 2.88
CA TYR A 24 -1.03 3.71 4.00
C TYR A 24 -1.88 4.41 5.07
N VAL A 25 -1.61 4.07 6.32
CA VAL A 25 -2.10 4.79 7.50
C VAL A 25 -0.92 5.48 8.15
N TYR A 26 -1.11 6.73 8.56
CA TYR A 26 -0.07 7.58 9.13
C TYR A 26 -0.45 7.99 10.55
N ASP A 27 0.55 8.20 11.40
CA ASP A 27 0.36 8.82 12.72
C ASP A 27 0.32 10.35 12.63
N HIS A 28 0.20 11.00 13.80
CA HIS A 28 0.11 12.46 13.91
C HIS A 28 1.36 13.20 13.45
N ASN A 29 2.52 12.54 13.39
CA ASN A 29 3.79 13.10 12.92
C ASN A 29 4.00 12.87 11.41
N GLY A 30 3.03 12.27 10.73
CA GLY A 30 3.12 11.95 9.31
C GLY A 30 3.99 10.73 9.00
N ASN A 31 4.33 9.92 10.01
CA ASN A 31 5.02 8.65 9.79
C ASN A 31 4.00 7.56 9.44
N TRP A 32 4.26 6.75 8.41
CA TRP A 32 3.40 5.62 8.11
C TRP A 32 3.55 4.54 9.19
N ILE A 33 2.42 4.09 9.73
CA ILE A 33 2.31 3.08 10.78
C ILE A 33 1.67 1.78 10.29
N THR A 34 0.89 1.84 9.20
CA THR A 34 0.34 0.64 8.56
C THR A 34 0.51 0.73 7.05
N ASN A 35 0.96 -0.37 6.44
CA ASN A 35 0.90 -0.59 5.01
C ASN A 35 0.08 -1.85 4.71
N LYS A 36 -1.00 -1.72 3.94
CA LYS A 36 -1.79 -2.84 3.44
C LYS A 36 -1.47 -3.03 1.97
N ARG A 37 -1.08 -4.24 1.58
CA ARG A 37 -0.84 -4.62 0.19
C ARG A 37 -1.92 -5.59 -0.26
N SER A 38 -2.52 -5.29 -1.40
CA SER A 38 -3.46 -6.18 -2.07
C SER A 38 -2.94 -6.55 -3.44
N SER A 39 -3.28 -7.75 -3.92
CA SER A 39 -3.06 -8.17 -5.31
C SER A 39 -4.40 -8.52 -5.93
N ASN A 40 -4.71 -7.89 -7.06
CA ASN A 40 -6.00 -8.03 -7.77
C ASN A 40 -7.22 -7.80 -6.86
N GLY A 41 -7.11 -6.84 -5.94
CA GLY A 41 -8.19 -6.50 -4.99
C GLY A 41 -8.15 -7.29 -3.68
N GLU A 42 -7.44 -8.42 -3.62
CA GLU A 42 -7.37 -9.26 -2.42
C GLU A 42 -6.20 -8.85 -1.51
N LEU A 43 -6.52 -8.56 -0.24
CA LEU A 43 -5.52 -8.24 0.78
C LEU A 43 -4.65 -9.48 1.05
N ASN A 44 -3.34 -9.34 0.91
CA ASN A 44 -2.41 -10.44 1.11
C ASN A 44 -1.30 -10.16 2.12
N MET A 45 -1.09 -8.89 2.48
CA MET A 45 -0.08 -8.52 3.46
C MET A 45 -0.52 -7.26 4.21
N VAL A 46 -0.31 -7.27 5.52
CA VAL A 46 -0.40 -6.10 6.39
C VAL A 46 0.95 -5.98 7.10
N CYS A 47 1.57 -4.81 7.00
CA CYS A 47 2.78 -4.47 7.72
C CYS A 47 2.48 -3.33 8.69
N GLU A 48 2.88 -3.50 9.95
CA GLU A 48 2.65 -2.53 11.01
C GLU A 48 3.98 -2.08 11.61
N ARG A 49 4.07 -0.79 11.95
CA ARG A 49 5.21 -0.19 12.65
C ARG A 49 4.75 0.35 13.98
N GLN A 50 5.45 -0.03 15.04
CA GLN A 50 5.42 0.69 16.30
C GLN A 50 6.56 1.71 16.30
N ILE A 51 6.23 2.96 16.59
CA ILE A 51 7.17 4.08 16.60
C ILE A 51 7.11 4.72 17.99
N GLU A 52 8.26 4.77 18.63
CA GLU A 52 8.44 5.45 19.92
C GLU A 52 9.07 6.82 19.70
N TYR A 53 8.60 7.79 20.46
CA TYR A 53 9.06 9.17 20.39
C TYR A 53 9.77 9.55 21.69
N TYR A 54 10.96 10.12 21.56
CA TYR A 54 11.78 10.60 22.66
C TYR A 54 11.88 12.13 22.56
N ASN A 55 11.88 12.80 23.72
CA ASN A 55 11.99 14.25 23.85
C ASN A 55 13.44 14.72 23.92
#